data_AF-A0AAY4DIY8-F1
#
_entry.id   AF-A0AAY4DIY8-F1
#
_cell.length_a   1.000
_cell.length_b   1.000
_cell.length_c   1.000
_cell.angle_alpha   90.00
_cell.angle_beta   90.00
_cell.angle_gamma   90.00
#
_symmetry.space_group_name_H-M   'P 1'
#
loop_
_entity.id
_entity.type
_entity.pdbx_description
1 polymer ?
#
loop_
_entity_poly.entity_id
_entity_poly.type
_entity_poly.pdbx_seq_one_letter_code
_entity_poly.pdbx_strand_id
1 'polypeptide(L)'
;MDELGIRENLWETTIEHALGYMMGGVLQLRKEGILKMEVPQPEFISKPELQWTEEEKRMFKDYDKKVKELNEEKEKFRKILESEMKKHHESIKETTVAFDETLNKLFEKKIKSDIAISQEDLKIANLAHSILTEEEILNRENDLNYKLQQTKTLKVRFKEVEAFRETYDNAVAEDKLLDKGFRKEFFDVPGHLVDQLYKLYKRRPRVQRMRTQTDSTIPLKDHLPSNQAPNEGPTLMMKAMEELDSPENMPEGLDLAIWERFCLVRRAKLEKEQQVKIKALTLAEMQAFLQRMTAEDENLSLEIEKLTQDISSLCDDKIRFQQDLMVQILLKQGQVEVESGDFINDYSNSLLLHRSVVEDLNTKIRVCGPDPRPLVNLIHFKILTFCY
;
A
#
# COMPACT_ATOMS: atom_id res chain seq x y z
N MET A 1 -56.50 81.41 19.10
CA MET A 1 -55.75 81.13 20.35
C MET A 1 -56.66 80.25 21.17
N ASP A 2 -56.41 78.96 21.11
CA ASP A 2 -57.52 78.01 21.10
C ASP A 2 -57.67 77.32 22.46
N GLU A 3 -58.91 77.08 22.87
CA GLU A 3 -59.25 76.56 24.21
C GLU A 3 -58.59 75.20 24.53
N LEU A 4 -58.16 74.47 23.50
CA LEU A 4 -57.37 73.25 23.63
C LEU A 4 -56.01 73.51 24.30
N GLY A 5 -55.28 74.55 23.90
CA GLY A 5 -53.98 74.87 24.49
C GLY A 5 -54.08 75.34 25.94
N ILE A 6 -55.19 75.95 26.34
CA ILE A 6 -55.43 76.32 27.75
C ILE A 6 -55.72 75.06 28.58
N ARG A 7 -56.48 74.10 28.04
CA ARG A 7 -56.72 72.82 28.73
C ARG A 7 -55.46 71.99 28.86
N GLU A 8 -54.65 71.88 27.82
CA GLU A 8 -53.45 71.04 27.82
C GLU A 8 -52.44 71.52 28.88
N ASN A 9 -52.15 72.83 28.92
CA ASN A 9 -51.32 73.44 29.99
C ASN A 9 -51.92 73.24 31.39
N LEU A 10 -53.26 73.30 31.55
CA LEU A 10 -53.90 73.09 32.84
C LEU A 10 -53.80 71.61 33.30
N TRP A 11 -53.93 70.66 32.38
CA TRP A 11 -53.73 69.24 32.67
C TRP A 11 -52.27 68.94 33.01
N GLU A 12 -51.31 69.50 32.29
CA GLU A 12 -49.87 69.33 32.56
C GLU A 12 -49.51 69.90 33.94
N THR A 13 -49.94 71.13 34.25
CA THR A 13 -49.77 71.74 35.58
C THR A 13 -50.44 70.91 36.68
N THR A 14 -51.62 70.33 36.42
CA THR A 14 -52.34 69.50 37.39
C THR A 14 -51.66 68.14 37.59
N ILE A 15 -51.08 67.56 36.54
CA ILE A 15 -50.31 66.31 36.62
C ILE A 15 -48.98 66.54 37.34
N GLU A 16 -48.24 67.62 37.06
CA GLU A 16 -47.02 67.96 37.80
C GLU A 16 -47.32 68.24 39.28
N HIS A 17 -48.39 68.97 39.58
CA HIS A 17 -48.80 69.26 40.96
C HIS A 17 -49.30 67.99 41.69
N ALA A 18 -50.02 67.10 40.99
CA ALA A 18 -50.45 65.81 41.52
C ALA A 18 -49.29 64.82 41.68
N LEU A 19 -48.30 64.83 40.78
CA LEU A 19 -47.06 64.06 40.90
C LEU A 19 -46.22 64.60 42.06
N GLY A 20 -46.14 65.92 42.25
CA GLY A 20 -45.51 66.53 43.42
C GLY A 20 -46.17 66.13 44.75
N TYR A 21 -47.51 66.00 44.76
CA TYR A 21 -48.27 65.51 45.91
C TYR A 21 -48.13 63.98 46.13
N MET A 22 -48.12 63.18 45.06
CA MET A 22 -48.01 61.71 45.13
C MET A 22 -46.57 61.20 45.30
N MET A 23 -45.57 61.98 44.90
CA MET A 23 -44.13 61.75 45.18
C MET A 23 -43.66 62.45 46.47
N GLY A 24 -44.57 63.14 47.19
CA GLY A 24 -44.40 63.51 48.59
C GLY A 24 -43.18 64.37 48.95
N GLY A 25 -42.57 65.10 48.00
CA GLY A 25 -41.48 66.05 48.23
C GLY A 25 -40.18 65.49 48.84
N VAL A 26 -40.10 64.17 49.06
CA VAL A 26 -38.94 63.51 49.65
C VAL A 26 -38.38 62.53 48.63
N LEU A 27 -37.47 63.06 47.79
CA LEU A 27 -36.38 62.26 47.23
C LEU A 27 -35.88 61.37 48.37
N GLN A 28 -35.92 60.03 48.20
CA GLN A 28 -35.44 59.08 49.21
C GLN A 28 -34.19 59.66 49.83
N LEU A 29 -34.23 59.98 51.14
CA LEU A 29 -33.05 60.45 51.87
C LEU A 29 -32.01 59.36 51.63
N ARG A 30 -31.09 59.62 50.68
CA ARG A 30 -30.05 58.66 50.30
C ARG A 30 -29.43 58.28 51.62
N LYS A 31 -29.48 57.01 52.01
CA LYS A 31 -29.16 56.63 53.40
C LYS A 31 -27.72 57.03 53.77
N GLU A 32 -26.86 57.15 52.75
CA GLU A 32 -25.56 57.85 52.74
C GLU A 32 -25.55 59.25 53.43
N GLY A 33 -26.63 60.02 53.28
CA GLY A 33 -26.84 61.33 53.87
C GLY A 33 -27.04 61.29 55.38
N ILE A 34 -27.59 60.21 55.94
CA ILE A 34 -27.70 60.01 57.39
C ILE A 34 -26.29 59.97 58.02
N LEU A 35 -25.32 59.34 57.35
CA LEU A 35 -23.91 59.33 57.78
C LEU A 35 -23.30 60.75 57.78
N LYS A 36 -23.74 61.62 56.86
CA LYS A 36 -23.28 63.01 56.69
C LYS A 36 -24.08 64.04 57.48
N MET A 37 -25.21 63.67 58.09
CA MET A 37 -25.98 64.56 58.96
C MET A 37 -25.21 64.84 60.26
N GLU A 38 -25.28 66.07 60.73
CA GLU A 38 -24.76 66.49 62.03
C GLU A 38 -25.86 67.29 62.74
N VAL A 39 -26.01 67.11 64.05
CA VAL A 39 -26.94 67.94 64.83
C VAL A 39 -26.24 69.27 65.12
N PRO A 40 -26.78 70.43 64.70
CA PRO A 40 -26.16 71.73 64.95
C PRO A 40 -25.96 71.96 66.44
N GLN A 41 -24.74 72.33 66.84
CA GLN A 41 -24.39 72.55 68.24
C GLN A 41 -25.04 73.84 68.77
N PRO A 42 -25.81 73.78 69.88
CA PRO A 42 -26.36 74.98 70.52
C PRO A 42 -25.28 76.00 70.94
N GLU A 43 -25.49 77.26 70.57
CA GLU A 43 -24.51 78.35 70.75
C GLU A 43 -24.07 78.55 72.22
N PHE A 44 -24.98 78.31 73.16
CA PHE A 44 -24.73 78.48 74.60
C PHE A 44 -23.74 77.46 75.20
N ILE A 45 -23.42 76.36 74.49
CA ILE A 45 -22.42 75.37 74.93
C ILE A 45 -21.00 75.99 74.98
N SER A 46 -20.80 77.12 74.31
CA SER A 46 -19.57 77.94 74.42
C SER A 46 -19.41 78.62 75.80
N LYS A 47 -20.47 78.70 76.61
CA LYS A 47 -20.46 79.32 77.95
C LYS A 47 -20.39 78.24 79.05
N PRO A 48 -19.76 78.51 80.21
CA PRO A 48 -19.64 77.54 81.30
C PRO A 48 -21.00 77.04 81.82
N GLU A 49 -21.11 75.73 82.10
CA GLU A 49 -22.37 75.05 82.52
C GLU A 49 -23.04 75.67 83.75
N LEU A 50 -22.26 76.30 84.63
CA LEU A 50 -22.71 77.03 85.82
C LEU A 50 -23.59 78.25 85.48
N GLN A 51 -23.46 78.80 84.27
CA GLN A 51 -24.22 79.97 83.78
C GLN A 51 -25.47 79.58 82.99
N TRP A 52 -25.71 78.30 82.73
CA TRP A 52 -26.87 77.86 81.96
C TRP A 52 -28.16 78.01 82.78
N THR A 53 -29.12 78.73 82.20
CA THR A 53 -30.52 78.77 82.63
C THR A 53 -31.15 77.36 82.61
N GLU A 54 -32.27 77.16 83.31
CA GLU A 54 -32.97 75.87 83.26
C GLU A 54 -33.46 75.50 81.85
N GLU A 55 -33.77 76.52 81.04
CA GLU A 55 -34.14 76.35 79.64
C GLU A 55 -32.95 75.91 78.78
N GLU A 56 -31.77 76.52 78.93
CA GLU A 56 -30.52 76.08 78.26
C GLU A 56 -30.12 74.65 78.70
N LYS A 57 -30.26 74.30 79.99
CA LYS A 57 -30.06 72.92 80.49
C LYS A 57 -31.04 71.92 79.88
N ARG A 58 -32.27 72.33 79.56
CA ARG A 58 -33.27 71.50 78.87
C ARG A 58 -32.91 71.33 77.40
N MET A 59 -32.56 72.42 76.72
CA MET A 59 -32.11 72.43 75.33
C MET A 59 -30.85 71.58 75.12
N PHE A 60 -29.92 71.55 76.09
CA PHE A 60 -28.74 70.69 76.04
C PHE A 60 -29.10 69.20 76.14
N LYS A 61 -30.02 68.82 77.03
CA LYS A 61 -30.51 67.43 77.14
C LYS A 61 -31.19 66.97 75.85
N ASP A 62 -31.98 67.84 75.23
CA ASP A 62 -32.63 67.55 73.94
C ASP A 62 -31.63 67.49 72.78
N TYR A 63 -30.54 68.27 72.82
CA TYR A 63 -29.42 68.18 71.87
C TYR A 63 -28.64 66.87 72.02
N ASP A 64 -28.17 66.54 73.24
CA ASP A 64 -27.44 65.31 73.54
C ASP A 64 -28.28 64.06 73.19
N LYS A 65 -29.59 64.09 73.45
CA LYS A 65 -30.52 63.05 73.03
C LYS A 65 -30.56 62.90 71.50
N LYS A 66 -30.70 64.00 70.74
CA LYS A 66 -30.68 63.98 69.27
C LYS A 66 -29.35 63.51 68.69
N VAL A 67 -28.22 63.88 69.31
CA VAL A 67 -26.88 63.41 68.91
C VAL A 67 -26.74 61.91 69.14
N LYS A 68 -27.25 61.38 70.26
CA LYS A 68 -27.29 59.93 70.54
C LYS A 68 -28.19 59.18 69.57
N GLU A 69 -29.42 59.64 69.36
CA GLU A 69 -30.37 59.06 68.40
C GLU A 69 -29.77 59.02 66.97
N LEU A 70 -29.14 60.12 66.52
CA LEU A 70 -28.48 60.18 65.21
C LEU A 70 -27.26 59.24 65.12
N ASN A 71 -26.43 59.17 66.16
CA ASN A 71 -25.27 58.25 66.17
C ASN A 71 -25.70 56.79 66.17
N GLU A 72 -26.77 56.44 66.89
CA GLU A 72 -27.37 55.11 66.82
C GLU A 72 -27.90 54.80 65.42
N GLU A 73 -28.54 55.76 64.74
CA GLU A 73 -29.03 55.58 63.37
C GLU A 73 -27.87 55.41 62.36
N LYS A 74 -26.81 56.21 62.48
CA LYS A 74 -25.57 56.06 61.70
C LYS A 74 -24.94 54.68 61.91
N GLU A 75 -24.88 54.18 63.14
CA GLU A 75 -24.29 52.88 63.47
C GLU A 75 -25.18 51.71 63.00
N LYS A 76 -26.51 51.83 63.11
CA LYS A 76 -27.47 50.88 62.51
C LYS A 76 -27.27 50.82 61.00
N PHE A 77 -27.11 51.97 60.33
CA PHE A 77 -26.91 52.01 58.89
C PHE A 77 -25.52 51.51 58.45
N ARG A 78 -24.45 51.80 59.19
CA ARG A 78 -23.12 51.21 58.98
C ARG A 78 -23.18 49.69 59.00
N LYS A 79 -23.82 49.10 60.01
CA LYS A 79 -23.97 47.63 60.14
C LYS A 79 -24.75 47.01 58.98
N ILE A 80 -25.77 47.71 58.47
CA ILE A 80 -26.48 47.28 57.24
C ILE A 80 -25.50 47.23 56.06
N LEU A 81 -24.76 48.31 55.79
CA LEU A 81 -23.77 48.36 54.70
C LEU A 81 -22.66 47.32 54.84
N GLU A 82 -22.13 47.10 56.04
CA GLU A 82 -21.14 46.04 56.31
C GLU A 82 -21.71 44.64 56.05
N SER A 83 -22.97 44.39 56.42
CA SER A 83 -23.64 43.12 56.15
C SER A 83 -23.92 42.90 54.66
N GLU A 84 -24.31 43.95 53.93
CA GLU A 84 -24.51 43.93 52.47
C GLU A 84 -23.17 43.70 51.76
N MET A 85 -22.11 44.41 52.14
CA MET A 85 -20.75 44.23 51.61
C MET A 85 -20.26 42.79 51.82
N LYS A 86 -20.41 42.24 53.03
CA LYS A 86 -20.03 40.85 53.33
C LYS A 86 -20.84 39.85 52.48
N LYS A 87 -22.15 40.04 52.38
CA LYS A 87 -23.04 39.20 51.57
C LYS A 87 -22.66 39.23 50.09
N HIS A 88 -22.31 40.41 49.55
CA HIS A 88 -21.82 40.53 48.18
C HIS A 88 -20.48 39.84 47.98
N HIS A 89 -19.53 39.98 48.92
CA HIS A 89 -18.23 39.31 48.84
C HIS A 89 -18.35 37.78 48.89
N GLU A 90 -19.23 37.26 49.76
CA GLU A 90 -19.53 35.82 49.86
C GLU A 90 -20.20 35.30 48.58
N SER A 91 -21.21 36.01 48.06
CA SER A 91 -21.87 35.68 46.79
C SER A 91 -20.93 35.73 45.57
N ILE A 92 -20.01 36.69 45.51
CA ILE A 92 -18.96 36.73 44.47
C ILE A 92 -18.08 35.48 44.57
N LYS A 93 -17.58 35.16 45.77
CA LYS A 93 -16.72 33.99 46.00
C LYS A 93 -17.40 32.68 45.61
N GLU A 94 -18.66 32.48 46.01
CA GLU A 94 -19.46 31.31 45.62
C GLU A 94 -19.64 31.23 44.10
N THR A 95 -19.93 32.36 43.45
CA THR A 95 -20.10 32.44 41.99
C THR A 95 -18.80 32.13 41.25
N THR A 96 -17.65 32.62 41.73
CA THR A 96 -16.33 32.31 41.16
C THR A 96 -16.01 30.82 41.26
N VAL A 97 -16.19 30.20 42.44
CA VAL A 97 -15.94 28.77 42.62
C VAL A 97 -16.86 27.93 41.74
N ALA A 98 -18.15 28.27 41.67
CA ALA A 98 -19.11 27.60 40.80
C ALA A 98 -18.73 27.74 39.31
N PHE A 99 -18.27 28.91 38.88
CA PHE A 99 -17.78 29.14 37.52
C PHE A 99 -16.55 28.28 37.22
N ASP A 100 -15.52 28.31 38.08
CA ASP A 100 -14.29 27.53 37.91
C ASP A 100 -14.56 26.01 37.87
N GLU A 101 -15.50 25.52 38.68
CA GLU A 101 -15.97 24.14 38.60
C GLU A 101 -16.61 23.81 37.24
N THR A 102 -17.46 24.69 36.71
CA THR A 102 -18.07 24.48 35.38
C THR A 102 -17.03 24.54 34.27
N LEU A 103 -16.05 25.43 34.36
CA LEU A 103 -14.96 25.56 33.40
C LEU A 103 -14.07 24.32 33.40
N ASN A 104 -13.72 23.78 34.58
CA ASN A 104 -12.95 22.54 34.69
C ASN A 104 -13.72 21.33 34.11
N LYS A 105 -15.02 21.20 34.41
CA LYS A 105 -15.88 20.14 33.84
C LYS A 105 -15.98 20.26 32.30
N LEU A 106 -16.03 21.48 31.77
CA LEU A 106 -16.00 21.75 30.33
C LEU A 106 -14.64 21.40 29.71
N PHE A 107 -13.53 21.75 30.37
CA PHE A 107 -12.17 21.47 29.92
C PHE A 107 -11.90 19.96 29.90
N GLU A 108 -12.25 19.22 30.95
CA GLU A 108 -12.19 17.76 30.96
C GLU A 108 -12.97 17.13 29.80
N LYS A 109 -14.19 17.64 29.55
CA LYS A 109 -15.01 17.15 28.44
C LYS A 109 -14.34 17.43 27.10
N LYS A 110 -13.75 18.62 26.92
CA LYS A 110 -12.98 18.97 25.72
C LYS A 110 -11.82 18.00 25.51
N ILE A 111 -10.96 17.78 26.52
CA ILE A 111 -9.83 16.86 26.42
C ILE A 111 -10.28 15.43 26.09
N LYS A 112 -11.37 14.95 26.70
CA LYS A 112 -11.96 13.63 26.38
C LYS A 112 -12.46 13.55 24.92
N SER A 113 -13.07 14.63 24.40
CA SER A 113 -13.46 14.73 22.99
C SER A 113 -12.27 14.80 22.05
N ASP A 114 -11.26 15.64 22.34
CA ASP A 114 -10.05 15.80 21.52
C ASP A 114 -9.28 14.46 21.42
N ILE A 115 -9.20 13.69 22.51
CA ILE A 115 -8.64 12.33 22.53
C ILE A 115 -9.44 11.38 21.63
N ALA A 116 -10.77 11.37 21.73
CA ALA A 116 -11.62 10.48 20.94
C ALA A 116 -11.58 10.80 19.44
N ILE A 117 -11.54 12.08 19.07
CA ILE A 117 -11.35 12.53 17.68
C ILE A 117 -9.99 12.03 17.17
N SER A 118 -8.91 12.31 17.89
CA SER A 118 -7.55 11.88 17.52
C SER A 118 -7.42 10.35 17.38
N GLN A 119 -8.18 9.59 18.18
CA GLN A 119 -8.23 8.13 18.08
C GLN A 119 -8.90 7.65 16.79
N GLU A 120 -10.06 8.20 16.45
CA GLU A 120 -10.76 7.83 15.21
C GLU A 120 -10.03 8.34 13.96
N ASP A 121 -9.38 9.51 14.00
CA ASP A 121 -8.52 10.00 12.91
C ASP A 121 -7.35 9.04 12.63
N LEU A 122 -6.64 8.58 13.67
CA LEU A 122 -5.57 7.58 13.56
C LEU A 122 -6.10 6.25 13.01
N LYS A 123 -7.26 5.80 13.48
CA LYS A 123 -7.92 4.57 13.02
C LYS A 123 -8.33 4.66 11.55
N ILE A 124 -8.87 5.80 11.11
CA ILE A 124 -9.19 6.07 9.70
C ILE A 124 -7.92 6.03 8.85
N ALA A 125 -6.83 6.68 9.29
CA ALA A 125 -5.55 6.66 8.57
C ALA A 125 -4.98 5.24 8.43
N ASN A 126 -5.01 4.45 9.50
CA ASN A 126 -4.53 3.07 9.50
C ASN A 126 -5.41 2.14 8.64
N LEU A 127 -6.74 2.30 8.68
CA LEU A 127 -7.66 1.56 7.81
C LEU A 127 -7.45 1.94 6.33
N ALA A 128 -7.23 3.22 6.01
CA ALA A 128 -6.90 3.64 4.66
C ALA A 128 -5.58 3.03 4.17
N HIS A 129 -4.55 2.99 5.02
CA HIS A 129 -3.28 2.32 4.70
C HIS A 129 -3.45 0.80 4.49
N SER A 130 -4.26 0.15 5.33
CA SER A 130 -4.60 -1.28 5.20
C SER A 130 -5.33 -1.57 3.87
N ILE A 131 -6.31 -0.75 3.48
CA ILE A 131 -7.03 -0.86 2.21
C ILE A 131 -6.08 -0.67 1.01
N LEU A 132 -5.21 0.35 1.04
CA LEU A 132 -4.21 0.57 -0.01
C LEU A 132 -3.25 -0.63 -0.16
N THR A 133 -2.82 -1.21 0.96
CA THR A 133 -1.95 -2.40 0.96
C THR A 133 -2.65 -3.61 0.37
N GLU A 134 -3.93 -3.84 0.69
CA GLU A 134 -4.71 -4.93 0.07
C GLU A 134 -4.98 -4.67 -1.41
N GLU A 135 -5.21 -3.43 -1.84
CA GLU A 135 -5.33 -3.05 -3.25
C GLU A 135 -4.01 -3.31 -4.02
N GLU A 136 -2.85 -2.99 -3.45
CA GLU A 136 -1.55 -3.32 -4.03
C GLU A 136 -1.34 -4.84 -4.20
N ILE A 137 -1.70 -5.63 -3.18
CA ILE A 137 -1.65 -7.10 -3.23
C ILE A 137 -2.58 -7.64 -4.32
N LEU A 138 -3.83 -7.17 -4.40
CA LEU A 138 -4.80 -7.58 -5.42
C LEU A 138 -4.36 -7.21 -6.83
N ASN A 139 -3.82 -6.00 -7.03
CA ASN A 139 -3.28 -5.57 -8.32
C ASN A 139 -2.09 -6.43 -8.74
N ARG A 140 -1.22 -6.82 -7.80
CA ARG A 140 -0.09 -7.72 -8.06
C ARG A 140 -0.55 -9.15 -8.37
N GLU A 141 -1.57 -9.65 -7.69
CA GLU A 141 -2.19 -10.95 -7.93
C GLU A 141 -2.80 -11.01 -9.35
N ASN A 142 -3.49 -9.95 -9.76
CA ASN A 142 -4.06 -9.82 -11.11
C ASN A 142 -2.98 -9.78 -12.21
N ASP A 143 -1.91 -9.00 -12.02
CA ASP A 143 -0.76 -8.92 -12.96
C ASP A 143 -0.08 -10.28 -13.16
N LEU A 144 0.21 -11.00 -12.07
CA LEU A 144 0.85 -12.31 -12.13
C LEU A 144 -0.06 -13.36 -12.78
N ASN A 145 -1.35 -13.40 -12.43
CA ASN A 145 -2.31 -14.31 -13.06
C ASN A 145 -2.48 -14.03 -14.56
N TYR A 146 -2.54 -12.76 -14.97
CA TYR A 146 -2.62 -12.37 -16.37
C TYR A 146 -1.38 -12.80 -17.17
N LYS A 147 -0.18 -12.63 -16.61
CA LYS A 147 1.08 -13.13 -17.20
C LYS A 147 1.06 -14.66 -17.31
N LEU A 148 0.72 -15.36 -16.23
CA LEU A 148 0.65 -16.83 -16.21
C LEU A 148 -0.32 -17.38 -17.26
N GLN A 149 -1.46 -16.70 -17.48
CA GLN A 149 -2.42 -17.08 -18.52
C GLN A 149 -1.84 -16.89 -19.93
N GLN A 150 -1.14 -15.79 -20.20
CA GLN A 150 -0.48 -15.56 -21.49
C GLN A 150 0.65 -16.57 -21.76
N THR A 151 1.52 -16.83 -20.79
CA THR A 151 2.62 -17.80 -20.97
C THR A 151 2.07 -19.22 -21.22
N LYS A 152 0.94 -19.58 -20.57
CA LYS A 152 0.25 -20.86 -20.80
C LYS A 152 -0.38 -20.98 -22.20
N THR A 153 -0.94 -19.91 -22.78
CA THR A 153 -1.53 -19.99 -24.13
C THR A 153 -0.48 -20.11 -25.25
N LEU A 154 0.72 -19.59 -25.03
CA LEU A 154 1.85 -19.71 -25.97
C LEU A 154 2.38 -21.15 -26.13
N LYS A 155 2.15 -22.02 -25.14
CA LYS A 155 2.82 -23.33 -24.99
C LYS A 155 2.28 -24.49 -25.86
N VAL A 156 1.31 -24.27 -26.76
CA VAL A 156 0.55 -25.39 -27.39
C VAL A 156 1.03 -25.77 -28.80
N ARG A 157 2.14 -26.52 -28.91
CA ARG A 157 2.68 -27.20 -30.14
C ARG A 157 3.61 -28.37 -29.74
N PHE A 158 3.88 -29.45 -30.49
CA PHE A 158 3.21 -30.19 -31.59
C PHE A 158 3.78 -31.65 -31.62
N LYS A 159 3.27 -32.56 -32.49
CA LYS A 159 3.74 -33.98 -32.58
C LYS A 159 4.28 -34.42 -33.96
N GLU A 160 4.49 -33.50 -34.89
CA GLU A 160 4.59 -33.82 -36.34
C GLU A 160 5.98 -34.26 -36.82
N VAL A 161 7.05 -33.87 -36.11
CA VAL A 161 8.44 -34.14 -36.54
C VAL A 161 8.82 -35.62 -36.37
N GLU A 162 8.23 -36.30 -35.38
CA GLU A 162 8.50 -37.70 -35.09
C GLU A 162 7.97 -38.63 -36.19
N ALA A 163 6.81 -38.31 -36.77
CA ALA A 163 6.26 -39.01 -37.93
C ALA A 163 7.15 -38.84 -39.19
N PHE A 164 7.73 -37.65 -39.41
CA PHE A 164 8.61 -37.44 -40.57
C PHE A 164 9.90 -38.25 -40.48
N ARG A 165 10.45 -38.41 -39.28
CA ARG A 165 11.64 -39.24 -39.01
C ARG A 165 11.45 -40.69 -39.47
N GLU A 166 10.30 -41.29 -39.17
CA GLU A 166 9.95 -42.64 -39.64
C GLU A 166 9.99 -42.73 -41.18
N THR A 167 9.48 -41.70 -41.89
CA THR A 167 9.53 -41.68 -43.37
C THR A 167 10.94 -41.55 -43.95
N TYR A 168 11.90 -40.99 -43.19
CA TYR A 168 13.31 -40.95 -43.56
C TYR A 168 13.98 -42.29 -43.31
N ASP A 169 13.80 -42.87 -42.12
CA ASP A 169 14.39 -44.15 -41.74
C ASP A 169 13.94 -45.29 -42.68
N ASN A 170 12.67 -45.27 -43.11
CA ASN A 170 12.14 -46.17 -44.14
C ASN A 170 12.84 -46.00 -45.51
N ALA A 171 13.09 -44.77 -45.96
CA ALA A 171 13.81 -44.52 -47.22
C ALA A 171 15.28 -44.97 -47.16
N VAL A 172 15.94 -44.81 -46.00
CA VAL A 172 17.29 -45.33 -45.76
C VAL A 172 17.31 -46.87 -45.74
N ALA A 173 16.26 -47.50 -45.23
CA ALA A 173 16.12 -48.96 -45.26
C ALA A 173 15.95 -49.48 -46.70
N GLU A 174 15.07 -48.88 -47.50
CA GLU A 174 14.91 -49.20 -48.93
C GLU A 174 16.23 -49.04 -49.71
N ASP A 175 16.95 -47.94 -49.50
CA ASP A 175 18.24 -47.69 -50.15
C ASP A 175 19.29 -48.79 -49.84
N LYS A 176 19.37 -49.21 -48.57
CA LYS A 176 20.23 -50.31 -48.12
C LYS A 176 19.78 -51.66 -48.66
N LEU A 177 18.49 -51.86 -48.90
CA LEU A 177 17.95 -53.09 -49.50
C LEU A 177 18.36 -53.23 -50.97
N LEU A 178 18.30 -52.15 -51.76
CA LEU A 178 18.80 -52.15 -53.14
C LEU A 178 20.29 -52.54 -53.21
N ASP A 179 21.11 -52.00 -52.31
CA ASP A 179 22.55 -52.28 -52.29
C ASP A 179 22.88 -53.75 -51.94
N LYS A 180 22.10 -54.34 -51.03
CA LYS A 180 22.18 -55.78 -50.69
C LYS A 180 21.53 -56.66 -51.77
N GLY A 181 20.57 -56.12 -52.52
CA GLY A 181 19.83 -56.77 -53.59
C GLY A 181 20.65 -56.95 -54.86
N PHE A 182 21.53 -56.00 -55.18
CA PHE A 182 22.29 -55.94 -56.45
C PHE A 182 22.84 -57.30 -56.93
N ARG A 183 23.56 -58.05 -56.10
CA ARG A 183 24.15 -59.35 -56.51
C ARG A 183 23.10 -60.42 -56.86
N LYS A 184 21.87 -60.30 -56.36
CA LYS A 184 20.75 -61.19 -56.69
C LYS A 184 20.11 -60.83 -58.04
N GLU A 185 20.25 -59.60 -58.51
CA GLU A 185 19.69 -59.12 -59.80
C GLU A 185 20.58 -59.50 -61.00
N PHE A 186 21.79 -60.01 -60.75
CA PHE A 186 22.75 -60.46 -61.75
C PHE A 186 23.27 -61.88 -61.46
N PHE A 187 22.40 -62.76 -60.92
CA PHE A 187 22.73 -64.16 -60.61
C PHE A 187 23.05 -65.01 -61.86
N ASP A 188 22.56 -64.56 -63.00
CA ASP A 188 22.74 -65.09 -64.36
C ASP A 188 24.04 -64.64 -65.03
N VAL A 189 24.83 -63.76 -64.40
CA VAL A 189 26.07 -63.19 -64.93
C VAL A 189 27.30 -63.82 -64.25
N PRO A 190 28.39 -64.11 -64.99
CA PRO A 190 29.64 -64.61 -64.40
C PRO A 190 30.16 -63.70 -63.27
N GLY A 191 30.50 -64.29 -62.12
CA GLY A 191 30.80 -63.54 -60.89
C GLY A 191 31.89 -62.46 -61.02
N HIS A 192 32.90 -62.67 -61.87
CA HIS A 192 33.95 -61.68 -62.14
C HIS A 192 33.43 -60.44 -62.89
N LEU A 193 32.41 -60.58 -63.74
CA LEU A 193 31.71 -59.45 -64.37
C LEU A 193 30.75 -58.79 -63.37
N VAL A 194 30.08 -59.56 -62.51
CA VAL A 194 29.25 -59.00 -61.41
C VAL A 194 30.08 -58.11 -60.47
N ASP A 195 31.32 -58.49 -60.16
CA ASP A 195 32.23 -57.67 -59.35
C ASP A 195 32.68 -56.38 -60.08
N GLN A 196 32.85 -56.42 -61.41
CA GLN A 196 33.12 -55.23 -62.22
C GLN A 196 31.90 -54.30 -62.28
N LEU A 197 30.72 -54.85 -62.53
CA LEU A 197 29.45 -54.12 -62.51
C LEU A 197 29.18 -53.52 -61.13
N TYR A 198 29.48 -54.21 -60.02
CA TYR A 198 29.31 -53.64 -58.68
C TYR A 198 30.24 -52.43 -58.43
N LYS A 199 31.47 -52.43 -58.96
CA LYS A 199 32.34 -51.25 -58.93
C LYS A 199 31.75 -50.08 -59.72
N LEU A 200 31.16 -50.34 -60.89
CA LEU A 200 30.45 -49.33 -61.70
C LEU A 200 29.14 -48.86 -61.05
N TYR A 201 28.45 -49.73 -60.30
CA TYR A 201 27.25 -49.44 -59.53
C TYR A 201 27.52 -48.52 -58.34
N LYS A 202 28.73 -48.58 -57.76
CA LYS A 202 29.20 -47.66 -56.70
C LYS A 202 29.79 -46.35 -57.23
N ARG A 203 30.16 -46.27 -58.51
CA ARG A 203 30.68 -45.05 -59.14
C ARG A 203 29.57 -44.00 -59.28
N ARG A 204 29.85 -42.76 -58.90
CA ARG A 204 28.94 -41.61 -59.03
C ARG A 204 29.57 -40.51 -59.89
N PRO A 205 28.80 -39.76 -60.69
CA PRO A 205 29.29 -38.58 -61.38
C PRO A 205 29.85 -37.55 -60.38
N ARG A 206 30.99 -36.94 -60.71
CA ARG A 206 31.56 -35.83 -59.95
C ARG A 206 31.05 -34.50 -60.51
N VAL A 207 29.80 -34.17 -60.20
CA VAL A 207 29.26 -32.82 -60.50
C VAL A 207 30.07 -31.81 -59.67
N GLN A 208 30.94 -31.05 -60.33
CA GLN A 208 31.71 -30.00 -59.66
C GLN A 208 30.75 -28.94 -59.14
N ARG A 209 30.74 -28.72 -57.82
CA ARG A 209 30.14 -27.50 -57.26
C ARG A 209 30.94 -26.32 -57.80
N MET A 210 30.30 -25.43 -58.57
CA MET A 210 30.90 -24.13 -58.84
C MET A 210 31.21 -23.45 -57.52
N ARG A 211 32.47 -23.05 -57.37
CA ARG A 211 33.02 -22.46 -56.17
C ARG A 211 32.54 -21.02 -56.13
N THR A 212 31.61 -20.68 -55.23
CA THR A 212 31.23 -19.30 -54.95
C THR A 212 32.47 -18.56 -54.45
N GLN A 213 33.06 -17.74 -55.33
CA GLN A 213 34.09 -16.79 -54.92
C GLN A 213 33.39 -15.68 -54.13
N THR A 214 33.56 -15.69 -52.81
CA THR A 214 33.22 -14.55 -51.96
C THR A 214 34.36 -13.54 -52.06
N ASP A 215 34.28 -12.64 -53.05
CA ASP A 215 35.02 -11.38 -52.99
C ASP A 215 34.12 -10.26 -52.48
N SER A 216 34.75 -9.34 -51.74
CA SER A 216 34.10 -8.51 -50.72
C SER A 216 33.37 -7.28 -51.28
N THR A 217 32.38 -6.83 -50.50
CA THR A 217 31.88 -5.43 -50.41
C THR A 217 30.88 -4.97 -51.49
N ILE A 218 29.63 -4.73 -51.07
CA ILE A 218 28.83 -3.49 -51.28
C ILE A 218 27.50 -3.61 -50.47
N PRO A 219 26.92 -2.52 -49.93
CA PRO A 219 25.88 -2.63 -48.90
C PRO A 219 24.45 -2.78 -49.42
N LEU A 220 23.70 -3.67 -48.76
CA LEU A 220 22.25 -3.67 -48.53
C LEU A 220 21.38 -2.72 -49.38
N LYS A 221 20.79 -3.25 -50.46
CA LYS A 221 19.47 -2.81 -50.93
C LYS A 221 18.69 -3.90 -51.68
N ASP A 222 17.48 -4.15 -51.21
CA ASP A 222 16.31 -4.70 -51.91
C ASP A 222 16.56 -5.71 -53.06
N HIS A 223 16.86 -6.96 -52.72
CA HIS A 223 16.68 -8.09 -53.63
C HIS A 223 15.70 -9.12 -53.06
N LEU A 224 14.54 -9.18 -53.71
CA LEU A 224 13.56 -10.27 -53.60
C LEU A 224 14.27 -11.62 -53.77
N PRO A 225 14.02 -12.64 -52.92
CA PRO A 225 14.64 -13.94 -53.09
C PRO A 225 14.05 -14.64 -54.33
N SER A 226 14.83 -14.65 -55.42
CA SER A 226 14.52 -15.46 -56.60
C SER A 226 14.71 -16.94 -56.25
N ASN A 227 13.61 -17.65 -56.02
CA ASN A 227 13.58 -19.06 -55.58
C ASN A 227 14.00 -20.09 -56.66
N GLN A 228 14.87 -19.71 -57.60
CA GLN A 228 15.31 -20.54 -58.74
C GLN A 228 16.79 -20.93 -58.60
N ALA A 229 17.11 -21.79 -57.63
CA ALA A 229 18.45 -22.37 -57.45
C ALA A 229 18.55 -23.79 -56.82
N PRO A 230 17.53 -24.40 -56.16
CA PRO A 230 17.75 -25.70 -55.49
C PRO A 230 17.60 -26.93 -56.40
N ASN A 231 16.96 -26.80 -57.58
CA ASN A 231 16.47 -27.97 -58.34
C ASN A 231 17.29 -28.34 -59.60
N GLU A 232 18.37 -27.63 -59.91
CA GLU A 232 19.24 -27.98 -61.05
C GLU A 232 20.21 -29.13 -60.72
N GLY A 233 20.63 -29.23 -59.46
CA GLY A 233 21.59 -30.24 -58.99
C GLY A 233 21.17 -31.70 -59.25
N PRO A 234 19.92 -32.13 -58.95
CA PRO A 234 19.44 -33.47 -59.26
C PRO A 234 19.43 -33.75 -60.77
N THR A 235 18.97 -32.79 -61.56
CA THR A 235 18.87 -32.87 -63.03
C THR A 235 20.24 -33.00 -63.69
N LEU A 236 21.22 -32.20 -63.25
CA LEU A 236 22.62 -32.29 -63.71
C LEU A 236 23.27 -33.62 -63.32
N MET A 237 22.93 -34.16 -62.15
CA MET A 237 23.44 -35.46 -61.67
C MET A 237 22.86 -36.63 -62.48
N MET A 238 21.58 -36.58 -62.86
CA MET A 238 20.95 -37.56 -63.75
C MET A 238 21.60 -37.54 -65.15
N LYS A 239 21.73 -36.35 -65.76
CA LYS A 239 22.39 -36.19 -67.06
C LYS A 239 23.84 -36.72 -67.07
N ALA A 240 24.60 -36.43 -66.03
CA ALA A 240 25.96 -36.95 -65.90
C ALA A 240 26.03 -38.46 -65.59
N MET A 241 24.91 -39.10 -65.22
CA MET A 241 24.81 -40.57 -65.14
C MET A 241 24.51 -41.18 -66.51
N GLU A 242 23.71 -40.52 -67.37
CA GLU A 242 23.46 -40.97 -68.75
C GLU A 242 24.77 -41.10 -69.55
N GLU A 243 25.70 -40.14 -69.38
CA GLU A 243 27.05 -40.21 -69.95
C GLU A 243 27.85 -41.43 -69.46
N LEU A 244 27.66 -41.85 -68.20
CA LEU A 244 28.29 -43.06 -67.64
C LEU A 244 27.57 -44.36 -68.02
N ASP A 245 26.31 -44.29 -68.45
CA ASP A 245 25.51 -45.40 -68.98
C ASP A 245 25.77 -45.65 -70.48
N SER A 246 26.51 -44.77 -71.16
CA SER A 246 26.91 -44.97 -72.58
C SER A 246 27.50 -46.37 -72.79
N PRO A 247 27.09 -47.11 -73.85
CA PRO A 247 27.62 -48.44 -74.19
C PRO A 247 29.15 -48.49 -74.34
N GLU A 248 29.79 -47.35 -74.60
CA GLU A 248 31.26 -47.21 -74.64
C GLU A 248 31.94 -47.50 -73.28
N ASN A 249 31.20 -47.45 -72.17
CA ASN A 249 31.67 -47.78 -70.83
C ASN A 249 31.37 -49.24 -70.40
N MET A 250 30.80 -50.05 -71.29
CA MET A 250 30.43 -51.44 -71.00
C MET A 250 31.67 -52.34 -70.87
N PRO A 251 31.75 -53.24 -69.86
CA PRO A 251 32.83 -54.22 -69.76
C PRO A 251 32.91 -55.16 -70.96
N GLU A 252 34.13 -55.49 -71.40
CA GLU A 252 34.38 -56.48 -72.45
C GLU A 252 33.79 -57.85 -72.06
N GLY A 253 33.06 -58.48 -72.99
CA GLY A 253 32.41 -59.78 -72.78
C GLY A 253 31.04 -59.73 -72.09
N LEU A 254 30.48 -58.54 -71.84
CA LEU A 254 29.09 -58.37 -71.39
C LEU A 254 28.13 -58.21 -72.58
N ASP A 255 26.93 -58.77 -72.47
CA ASP A 255 25.85 -58.54 -73.45
C ASP A 255 25.12 -57.21 -73.22
N LEU A 256 24.65 -56.60 -74.31
CA LEU A 256 24.00 -55.28 -74.29
C LEU A 256 22.72 -55.27 -73.45
N ALA A 257 21.91 -56.34 -73.49
CA ALA A 257 20.69 -56.41 -72.68
C ALA A 257 20.99 -56.48 -71.17
N ILE A 258 22.13 -57.09 -70.80
CA ILE A 258 22.61 -57.13 -69.41
C ILE A 258 23.13 -55.75 -68.98
N TRP A 259 23.79 -55.01 -69.89
CA TRP A 259 24.21 -53.62 -69.65
C TRP A 259 23.03 -52.66 -69.50
N GLU A 260 22.00 -52.77 -70.35
CA GLU A 260 20.77 -51.97 -70.22
C GLU A 260 20.07 -52.23 -68.89
N ARG A 261 19.93 -53.51 -68.49
CA ARG A 261 19.40 -53.91 -67.17
C ARG A 261 20.23 -53.33 -66.02
N PHE A 262 21.56 -53.33 -66.15
CA PHE A 262 22.48 -52.70 -65.20
C PHE A 262 22.28 -51.19 -65.10
N CYS A 263 22.12 -50.48 -66.22
CA CYS A 263 21.88 -49.05 -66.23
C CYS A 263 20.55 -48.69 -65.55
N LEU A 264 19.48 -49.47 -65.77
CA LEU A 264 18.20 -49.31 -65.06
C LEU A 264 18.36 -49.46 -63.54
N VAL A 265 19.02 -50.54 -63.09
CA VAL A 265 19.30 -50.80 -61.66
C VAL A 265 20.16 -49.68 -61.05
N ARG A 266 21.16 -49.17 -61.79
CA ARG A 266 22.01 -48.05 -61.37
C ARG A 266 21.24 -46.74 -61.23
N ARG A 267 20.31 -46.44 -62.15
CA ARG A 267 19.45 -45.24 -62.09
C ARG A 267 18.46 -45.31 -60.93
N ALA A 268 17.76 -46.43 -60.76
CA ALA A 268 16.84 -46.63 -59.63
C ALA A 268 17.54 -46.47 -58.27
N LYS A 269 18.80 -46.95 -58.16
CA LYS A 269 19.64 -46.72 -56.99
C LYS A 269 19.99 -45.23 -56.80
N LEU A 270 20.38 -44.53 -57.86
CA LEU A 270 20.70 -43.09 -57.79
C LEU A 270 19.47 -42.25 -57.39
N GLU A 271 18.29 -42.58 -57.89
CA GLU A 271 17.03 -41.95 -57.49
C GLU A 271 16.74 -42.14 -56.00
N LYS A 272 16.93 -43.37 -55.46
CA LYS A 272 16.77 -43.64 -54.03
C LYS A 272 17.81 -42.95 -53.17
N GLU A 273 19.08 -42.91 -53.58
CA GLU A 273 20.12 -42.15 -52.88
C GLU A 273 19.80 -40.64 -52.87
N GLN A 274 19.30 -40.09 -53.97
CA GLN A 274 18.87 -38.69 -54.05
C GLN A 274 17.59 -38.44 -53.21
N GLN A 275 16.65 -39.37 -53.17
CA GLN A 275 15.47 -39.31 -52.29
C GLN A 275 15.87 -39.31 -50.81
N VAL A 276 16.79 -40.19 -50.40
CA VAL A 276 17.38 -40.22 -49.05
C VAL A 276 18.09 -38.91 -48.73
N LYS A 277 18.85 -38.35 -49.67
CA LYS A 277 19.57 -37.08 -49.49
C LYS A 277 18.63 -35.88 -49.34
N ILE A 278 17.54 -35.81 -50.11
CA ILE A 278 16.52 -34.77 -49.95
C ILE A 278 15.82 -34.92 -48.59
N LYS A 279 15.34 -36.12 -48.24
CA LYS A 279 14.71 -36.37 -46.94
C LYS A 279 15.65 -36.09 -45.77
N ALA A 280 16.96 -36.35 -45.89
CA ALA A 280 17.96 -36.03 -44.87
C ALA A 280 18.08 -34.51 -44.64
N LEU A 281 18.05 -33.71 -45.70
CA LEU A 281 18.10 -32.25 -45.60
C LEU A 281 16.83 -31.69 -44.95
N THR A 282 15.65 -32.12 -45.43
CA THR A 282 14.37 -31.72 -44.82
C THR A 282 14.26 -32.15 -43.36
N LEU A 283 14.74 -33.36 -43.02
CA LEU A 283 14.78 -33.83 -41.64
C LEU A 283 15.73 -33.00 -40.76
N ALA A 284 16.89 -32.58 -41.28
CA ALA A 284 17.80 -31.70 -40.56
C ALA A 284 17.19 -30.31 -40.32
N GLU A 285 16.47 -29.74 -41.29
CA GLU A 285 15.71 -28.49 -41.14
C GLU A 285 14.61 -28.62 -40.09
N MET A 286 13.82 -29.71 -40.14
CA MET A 286 12.76 -29.99 -39.16
C MET A 286 13.32 -30.25 -37.75
N GLN A 287 14.48 -30.89 -37.62
CA GLN A 287 15.17 -31.08 -36.34
C GLN A 287 15.70 -29.77 -35.78
N ALA A 288 16.31 -28.91 -36.60
CA ALA A 288 16.78 -27.58 -36.17
C ALA A 288 15.61 -26.67 -35.74
N PHE A 289 14.46 -26.77 -36.43
CA PHE A 289 13.23 -26.11 -36.00
C PHE A 289 12.72 -26.67 -34.66
N LEU A 290 12.63 -28.01 -34.52
CA LEU A 290 12.19 -28.64 -33.28
C LEU A 290 13.08 -28.26 -32.09
N GLN A 291 14.41 -28.32 -32.24
CA GLN A 291 15.34 -27.95 -31.17
C GLN A 291 15.12 -26.52 -30.67
N ARG A 292 14.86 -25.57 -31.58
CA ARG A 292 14.52 -24.19 -31.22
C ARG A 292 13.19 -24.12 -30.47
N MET A 293 12.15 -24.77 -31.00
CA MET A 293 10.83 -24.79 -30.35
C MET A 293 10.85 -25.48 -28.99
N THR A 294 11.66 -26.54 -28.80
CA THR A 294 11.84 -27.22 -27.51
C THR A 294 12.57 -26.31 -26.51
N ALA A 295 13.62 -25.59 -26.92
CA ALA A 295 14.28 -24.61 -26.05
C ALA A 295 13.33 -23.45 -25.67
N GLU A 296 12.46 -23.01 -26.59
CA GLU A 296 11.41 -22.05 -26.30
C GLU A 296 10.35 -22.61 -25.32
N ASP A 297 9.92 -23.87 -25.48
CA ASP A 297 8.99 -24.55 -24.57
C ASP A 297 9.57 -24.77 -23.16
N GLU A 298 10.85 -25.16 -23.06
CA GLU A 298 11.59 -25.27 -21.80
C GLU A 298 11.66 -23.91 -21.11
N ASN A 299 11.97 -22.83 -21.84
CA ASN A 299 11.99 -21.47 -21.29
C ASN A 299 10.60 -21.00 -20.82
N LEU A 300 9.54 -21.25 -21.60
CA LEU A 300 8.15 -20.98 -21.20
C LEU A 300 7.72 -21.83 -19.99
N SER A 301 8.25 -23.05 -19.86
CA SER A 301 8.01 -23.91 -18.70
C SER A 301 8.60 -23.33 -17.42
N LEU A 302 9.86 -22.89 -17.47
CA LEU A 302 10.55 -22.24 -16.35
C LEU A 302 9.87 -20.92 -15.96
N GLU A 303 9.37 -20.15 -16.94
CA GLU A 303 8.60 -18.93 -16.67
C GLU A 303 7.24 -19.23 -16.01
N ILE A 304 6.52 -20.27 -16.46
CA ILE A 304 5.27 -20.73 -15.82
C ILE A 304 5.51 -21.20 -14.39
N GLU A 305 6.57 -21.95 -14.15
CA GLU A 305 6.95 -22.43 -12.81
C GLU A 305 7.26 -21.26 -11.88
N LYS A 306 8.11 -20.32 -12.32
CA LYS A 306 8.42 -19.09 -11.60
C LYS A 306 7.17 -18.27 -11.28
N LEU A 307 6.32 -17.99 -12.27
CA LEU A 307 5.08 -17.22 -12.06
C LEU A 307 4.13 -17.93 -11.08
N THR A 308 4.09 -19.26 -11.10
CA THR A 308 3.31 -20.05 -10.13
C THR A 308 3.88 -19.93 -8.71
N GLN A 309 5.21 -19.94 -8.58
CA GLN A 309 5.89 -19.73 -7.29
C GLN A 309 5.68 -18.30 -6.76
N ASP A 310 5.79 -17.28 -7.61
CA ASP A 310 5.55 -15.87 -7.26
C ASP A 310 4.10 -15.67 -6.76
N ILE A 311 3.11 -16.30 -7.40
CA ILE A 311 1.70 -16.30 -6.94
C ILE A 311 1.54 -17.02 -5.60
N SER A 312 2.21 -18.15 -5.39
CA SER A 312 2.16 -18.85 -4.10
C SER A 312 2.72 -18.00 -2.96
N SER A 313 3.88 -17.35 -3.17
CA SER A 313 4.46 -16.44 -2.17
C SER A 313 3.53 -15.28 -1.85
N LEU A 314 2.93 -14.66 -2.87
CA LEU A 314 1.98 -13.57 -2.69
C LEU A 314 0.72 -14.01 -1.93
N CYS A 315 0.26 -15.24 -2.15
CA CYS A 315 -0.84 -15.82 -1.37
C CYS A 315 -0.46 -15.96 0.11
N ASP A 316 0.75 -16.44 0.41
CA ASP A 316 1.25 -16.54 1.78
C ASP A 316 1.43 -15.15 2.44
N ASP A 317 1.89 -14.14 1.68
CA ASP A 317 1.96 -12.73 2.13
C ASP A 317 0.57 -12.15 2.43
N LYS A 318 -0.40 -12.39 1.55
CA LYS A 318 -1.80 -11.99 1.72
C LYS A 318 -2.44 -12.63 2.97
N ILE A 319 -2.19 -13.93 3.19
CA ILE A 319 -2.67 -14.64 4.38
C ILE A 319 -2.02 -14.07 5.65
N ARG A 320 -0.71 -13.79 5.64
CA ARG A 320 -0.02 -13.13 6.76
C ARG A 320 -0.65 -11.77 7.08
N PHE A 321 -0.81 -10.92 6.06
CA PHE A 321 -1.39 -9.59 6.21
C PHE A 321 -2.84 -9.62 6.74
N GLN A 322 -3.68 -10.54 6.26
CA GLN A 322 -5.06 -10.69 6.73
C GLN A 322 -5.16 -11.28 8.16
N GLN A 323 -4.11 -11.91 8.67
CA GLN A 323 -4.04 -12.44 10.04
C GLN A 323 -3.37 -11.47 11.02
N ASP A 324 -2.44 -10.64 10.56
CA ASP A 324 -1.73 -9.63 11.35
C ASP A 324 -2.57 -8.34 11.53
N LEU A 325 -3.67 -8.49 12.26
CA LEU A 325 -4.65 -7.42 12.47
C LEU A 325 -4.12 -6.35 13.42
N MET A 326 -3.90 -5.15 12.91
CA MET A 326 -3.53 -3.98 13.72
C MET A 326 -4.65 -3.59 14.69
N VAL A 327 -4.36 -3.62 16.00
CA VAL A 327 -5.28 -3.21 17.07
C VAL A 327 -4.78 -1.94 17.76
N GLN A 328 -5.63 -0.91 17.81
CA GLN A 328 -5.34 0.34 18.51
C GLN A 328 -5.76 0.25 19.98
N ILE A 329 -4.84 0.56 20.89
CA ILE A 329 -5.05 0.50 22.34
C ILE A 329 -4.68 1.84 22.97
N LEU A 330 -5.54 2.37 23.84
CA LEU A 330 -5.21 3.56 24.64
C LEU A 330 -4.49 3.14 25.92
N LEU A 331 -3.27 3.65 26.10
CA LEU A 331 -2.46 3.49 27.31
C LEU A 331 -2.29 4.84 28.01
N LYS A 332 -2.29 4.85 29.35
CA LYS A 332 -2.05 6.07 30.16
C LYS A 332 -0.56 6.30 30.35
N GLN A 333 -0.16 7.54 30.66
CA GLN A 333 1.22 7.86 31.03
C GLN A 333 1.65 7.02 32.25
N GLY A 334 2.87 6.49 32.24
CA GLY A 334 3.36 5.48 33.20
C GLY A 334 3.12 4.03 32.77
N GLN A 335 2.25 3.80 31.79
CA GLN A 335 2.09 2.50 31.11
C GLN A 335 3.00 2.38 29.87
N VAL A 336 3.90 3.36 29.67
CA VAL A 336 4.89 3.41 28.58
C VAL A 336 6.26 3.89 29.10
N GLU A 337 7.30 3.09 28.82
CA GLU A 337 8.74 3.10 29.23
C GLU A 337 9.62 2.96 27.98
N VAL A 338 8.99 2.87 26.80
CA VAL A 338 9.65 3.28 25.56
C VAL A 338 10.00 4.75 25.76
N GLU A 339 11.28 5.04 25.72
CA GLU A 339 11.80 6.40 25.89
C GLU A 339 11.19 7.27 24.80
N SER A 340 10.52 8.35 25.18
CA SER A 340 9.85 9.21 24.21
C SER A 340 10.88 9.92 23.33
N GLY A 341 10.72 9.78 22.01
CA GLY A 341 11.52 10.51 21.04
C GLY A 341 10.96 11.90 20.77
N ASP A 342 11.76 12.75 20.11
CA ASP A 342 11.43 14.18 19.90
C ASP A 342 10.26 14.44 18.93
N PHE A 343 9.73 13.42 18.23
CA PHE A 343 8.75 13.62 17.15
C PHE A 343 7.61 12.59 17.14
N ILE A 344 7.93 11.29 17.09
CA ILE A 344 6.98 10.17 17.22
C ILE A 344 7.70 9.05 17.99
N ASN A 345 7.02 8.42 18.94
CA ASN A 345 7.56 7.26 19.65
C ASN A 345 7.49 6.03 18.74
N ASP A 346 8.64 5.44 18.43
CA ASP A 346 8.71 4.16 17.71
C ASP A 346 8.42 2.99 18.67
N TYR A 347 7.38 2.22 18.34
CA TYR A 347 6.94 1.04 19.09
C TYR A 347 7.29 -0.28 18.39
N SER A 348 7.96 -0.27 17.24
CA SER A 348 8.27 -1.48 16.45
C SER A 348 9.09 -2.53 17.20
N ASN A 349 9.89 -2.12 18.19
CA ASN A 349 10.67 -2.99 19.07
C ASN A 349 10.05 -3.16 20.47
N SER A 350 8.74 -2.93 20.62
CA SER A 350 8.03 -3.05 21.89
C SER A 350 7.10 -4.28 21.95
N LEU A 351 6.81 -4.76 23.16
CA LEU A 351 5.98 -5.94 23.40
C LEU A 351 4.83 -5.59 24.34
N LEU A 352 3.60 -5.95 23.94
CA LEU A 352 2.43 -5.85 24.80
C LEU A 352 2.39 -7.05 25.76
N LEU A 353 2.65 -6.80 27.05
CA LEU A 353 2.68 -7.84 28.09
C LEU A 353 1.46 -7.77 29.00
N HIS A 354 0.96 -8.92 29.43
CA HIS A 354 -0.11 -8.99 30.44
C HIS A 354 0.42 -8.61 31.82
N ARG A 355 -0.35 -7.82 32.58
CA ARG A 355 0.01 -7.28 33.89
C ARG A 355 0.57 -8.32 34.86
N SER A 356 -0.02 -9.51 34.89
CA SER A 356 0.40 -10.58 35.82
C SER A 356 1.87 -10.96 35.62
N VAL A 357 2.41 -10.93 34.40
CA VAL A 357 3.82 -11.25 34.14
C VAL A 357 4.74 -10.30 34.91
N VAL A 358 4.36 -9.02 35.00
CA VAL A 358 5.12 -7.98 35.70
C VAL A 358 4.93 -8.08 37.22
N GLU A 359 3.71 -8.38 37.69
CA GLU A 359 3.41 -8.55 39.11
C GLU A 359 4.03 -9.84 39.68
N ASP A 360 4.02 -10.93 38.92
CA ASP A 360 4.70 -12.20 39.23
C ASP A 360 6.22 -12.03 39.26
N LEU A 361 6.78 -11.18 38.37
CA LEU A 361 8.19 -10.82 38.41
C LEU A 361 8.50 -9.96 39.65
N ASN A 362 7.73 -8.91 39.90
CA ASN A 362 7.91 -8.01 41.05
C ASN A 362 7.76 -8.72 42.40
N THR A 363 6.85 -9.70 42.51
CA THR A 363 6.72 -10.53 43.71
C THR A 363 7.92 -11.47 43.89
N LYS A 364 8.41 -12.12 42.82
CA LYS A 364 9.66 -12.90 42.86
C LYS A 364 10.85 -12.04 43.28
N ILE A 365 10.99 -10.83 42.73
CA ILE A 365 12.04 -9.86 43.10
C ILE A 365 11.96 -9.53 44.61
N ARG A 366 10.76 -9.23 45.14
CA ARG A 366 10.57 -8.95 46.57
C ARG A 366 10.90 -10.15 47.47
N VAL A 367 10.62 -11.38 47.02
CA VAL A 367 10.91 -12.61 47.77
C VAL A 367 12.40 -12.95 47.76
N CYS A 368 13.13 -12.65 46.69
CA CYS A 368 14.58 -12.91 46.59
C CYS A 368 15.47 -11.96 47.42
N GLY A 369 14.92 -10.85 47.94
CA GLY A 369 15.68 -9.90 48.75
C GLY A 369 16.68 -9.04 47.95
N PRO A 370 17.46 -8.18 48.62
CA PRO A 370 18.22 -7.10 47.98
C PRO A 370 19.57 -7.51 47.37
N ASP A 371 19.74 -8.75 46.87
CA ASP A 371 20.93 -9.12 46.09
C ASP A 371 20.64 -8.98 44.58
N PRO A 372 21.18 -7.97 43.87
CA PRO A 372 20.72 -7.63 42.52
C PRO A 372 21.13 -8.65 41.44
N ARG A 373 22.06 -9.56 41.77
CA ARG A 373 22.90 -10.25 40.78
C ARG A 373 22.19 -11.22 39.82
N PRO A 374 21.08 -11.90 40.16
CA PRO A 374 20.37 -12.75 39.19
C PRO A 374 19.50 -11.99 38.19
N LEU A 375 19.11 -10.75 38.50
CA LEU A 375 18.01 -10.05 37.82
C LEU A 375 18.47 -9.10 36.69
N VAL A 376 19.72 -8.65 36.72
CA VAL A 376 20.27 -7.71 35.72
C VAL A 376 20.16 -8.26 34.29
N ASN A 377 20.27 -9.58 34.10
CA ASN A 377 20.13 -10.23 32.79
C ASN A 377 18.68 -10.32 32.28
N LEU A 378 17.67 -9.98 33.09
CA LEU A 378 16.26 -9.96 32.68
C LEU A 378 15.75 -8.54 32.38
N ILE A 379 16.45 -7.51 32.86
CA ILE A 379 16.08 -6.08 32.73
C ILE A 379 16.35 -5.53 31.30
N HIS A 380 16.98 -6.32 30.42
CA HIS A 380 17.14 -5.95 29.00
C HIS A 380 15.85 -6.06 28.16
N PHE A 381 14.74 -6.55 28.72
CA PHE A 381 13.42 -6.32 28.16
C PHE A 381 12.75 -5.17 28.92
N LYS A 382 12.45 -4.07 28.22
CA LYS A 382 11.61 -2.96 28.72
C LYS A 382 10.20 -3.51 29.00
N ILE A 383 9.65 -3.36 30.22
CA ILE A 383 8.47 -4.11 30.70
C ILE A 383 7.41 -3.16 31.23
N LEU A 384 6.21 -3.19 30.65
CA LEU A 384 5.30 -2.06 30.79
C LEU A 384 3.94 -2.22 31.45
N THR A 385 3.62 -1.25 32.31
CA THR A 385 2.65 -1.44 33.41
C THR A 385 1.50 -0.42 33.41
N PHE A 386 0.43 -0.82 32.73
CA PHE A 386 -0.96 -0.89 33.21
C PHE A 386 -1.65 0.22 34.04
N CYS A 387 -2.93 0.42 33.68
CA CYS A 387 -4.09 0.71 34.55
C CYS A 387 -5.34 0.90 33.67
N TYR A 388 -6.30 -0.03 33.79
CA TYR A 388 -7.67 0.01 33.24
C TYR A 388 -8.28 1.41 33.31
#